data_AF-A0A842TPJ9-F1
#
_entry.id   AF-A0A842TPJ9-F1
#
_cell.length_a   1.000
_cell.length_b   1.000
_cell.length_c   1.000
_cell.angle_alpha   90.00
_cell.angle_beta   90.00
_cell.angle_gamma   90.00
#
_symmetry.space_group_name_H-M   'P 1'
#
loop_
_entity.id
_entity.type
_entity.pdbx_description
1 polymer ?
#
loop_
_entity_poly.entity_id
_entity_poly.type
_entity_poly.pdbx_seq_one_letter_code
_entity_poly.pdbx_strand_id
1 'polypeptide(L)'
;MKIAIIGPSKKERLKEFSDKFEEIIKEIARVVLNDEIYLTPDRGSVSELLAKEYLENGGTNLKPLIPLEDTEFGYDWVNPDLAQNISCGTWRNQPESLNERTEIMICLGYSVGGMAEMAYSKWFNKKPIFVINELVSGQLPKDTVRDLDIKYISYKDLSKELSKIGS
;
A
#
# COMPACT_ATOMS: atom_id res chain seq x y z
N MET A 1 6.52 -11.77 5.06
CA MET A 1 6.92 -10.38 5.43
C MET A 1 5.67 -9.60 5.81
N LYS A 2 5.80 -8.47 6.52
CA LYS A 2 4.69 -7.53 6.76
C LYS A 2 4.75 -6.38 5.78
N ILE A 3 3.80 -6.32 4.85
CA ILE A 3 3.83 -5.41 3.71
C ILE A 3 2.68 -4.40 3.81
N ALA A 4 3.01 -3.13 3.78
CA ALA A 4 2.05 -2.05 3.57
C ALA A 4 1.73 -1.88 2.08
N ILE A 5 0.45 -1.81 1.73
CA ILE A 5 -0.02 -1.45 0.40
C ILE A 5 -0.63 -0.06 0.44
N ILE A 6 -0.04 0.85 -0.35
CA ILE A 6 -0.43 2.25 -0.41
C ILE A 6 -0.73 2.67 -1.85
N GLY A 7 -1.61 3.65 -2.01
CA GLY A 7 -1.91 4.20 -3.33
C GLY A 7 -3.13 5.13 -3.38
N PRO A 8 -3.68 5.38 -4.57
CA PRO A 8 -4.83 6.28 -4.73
C PRO A 8 -6.12 5.73 -4.15
N SER A 9 -6.91 6.61 -3.51
CA SER A 9 -8.25 6.32 -3.01
C SER A 9 -9.29 6.07 -4.12
N LYS A 10 -8.93 6.34 -5.38
CA LYS A 10 -9.73 6.02 -6.57
C LYS A 10 -8.84 5.30 -7.57
N LYS A 11 -9.08 4.02 -7.80
CA LYS A 11 -8.29 3.19 -8.73
C LYS A 11 -8.35 3.71 -10.18
N GLU A 12 -9.43 4.38 -10.56
CA GLU A 12 -9.62 4.92 -11.92
C GLU A 12 -8.55 5.93 -12.30
N ARG A 13 -7.90 6.58 -11.32
CA ARG A 13 -6.76 7.49 -11.56
C ARG A 13 -5.56 6.76 -12.17
N LEU A 14 -5.44 5.44 -11.98
CA LEU A 14 -4.34 4.66 -12.57
C LEU A 14 -4.50 4.45 -14.08
N LYS A 15 -5.70 4.65 -14.63
CA LYS A 15 -5.93 4.60 -16.09
C LYS A 15 -5.14 5.66 -16.85
N GLU A 16 -4.78 6.76 -16.18
CA GLU A 16 -3.92 7.81 -16.76
C GLU A 16 -2.49 7.32 -17.03
N PHE A 17 -2.05 6.27 -16.31
CA PHE A 17 -0.70 5.73 -16.40
C PHE A 17 -0.63 4.37 -17.11
N SER A 18 -1.66 3.54 -16.95
CA SER A 18 -1.71 2.22 -17.57
C SER A 18 -3.13 1.72 -17.75
N ASP A 19 -3.51 1.41 -18.99
CA ASP A 19 -4.75 0.68 -19.30
C ASP A 19 -4.79 -0.73 -18.69
N LYS A 20 -3.62 -1.26 -18.31
CA LYS A 20 -3.44 -2.60 -17.74
C LYS A 20 -3.30 -2.57 -16.22
N PHE A 21 -3.65 -1.47 -15.55
CA PHE A 21 -3.42 -1.36 -14.11
C PHE A 21 -4.08 -2.50 -13.32
N GLU A 22 -5.30 -2.94 -13.68
CA GLU A 22 -5.98 -4.03 -12.99
C GLU A 22 -5.22 -5.37 -13.13
N GLU A 23 -4.70 -5.67 -14.32
CA GLU A 23 -3.84 -6.85 -14.55
C GLU A 23 -2.58 -6.78 -13.68
N ILE A 24 -1.95 -5.60 -13.61
CA ILE A 24 -0.75 -5.37 -12.78
C ILE A 24 -1.07 -5.59 -11.30
N ILE A 25 -2.18 -5.04 -10.79
CA ILE A 25 -2.60 -5.22 -9.39
C ILE A 25 -2.88 -6.70 -9.09
N LYS A 26 -3.53 -7.42 -10.01
CA LYS A 26 -3.78 -8.86 -9.88
C LYS A 26 -2.49 -9.67 -9.78
N GLU A 27 -1.50 -9.38 -10.63
CA GLU A 27 -0.20 -10.05 -10.55
C GLU A 27 0.53 -9.72 -9.24
N ILE A 28 0.50 -8.47 -8.79
CA ILE A 28 1.09 -8.08 -7.51
C ILE A 28 0.42 -8.82 -6.34
N ALA A 29 -0.91 -8.93 -6.34
CA ALA A 29 -1.66 -9.64 -5.30
C ALA A 29 -1.22 -11.12 -5.19
N ARG A 30 -0.93 -11.77 -6.32
CA ARG A 30 -0.38 -13.15 -6.35
C ARG A 30 1.05 -13.23 -5.83
N VAL A 31 1.88 -12.23 -6.12
CA VAL A 31 3.29 -12.19 -5.65
C VAL A 31 3.34 -12.15 -4.13
N VAL A 32 2.44 -11.42 -3.49
CA VAL A 32 2.42 -11.22 -2.03
C VAL A 32 1.50 -12.19 -1.29
N LEU A 33 1.03 -13.27 -1.94
CA LEU A 33 -0.03 -14.14 -1.42
C LEU A 33 0.27 -14.77 -0.04
N ASN A 34 1.56 -15.03 0.22
CA ASN A 34 2.03 -15.65 1.47
C ASN A 34 2.47 -14.63 2.53
N ASP A 35 2.35 -13.33 2.24
CA ASP A 35 2.73 -12.25 3.13
C ASP A 35 1.57 -11.75 3.99
N GLU A 36 1.89 -11.01 5.04
CA GLU A 36 0.93 -10.29 5.87
C GLU A 36 0.71 -8.90 5.30
N ILE A 37 -0.50 -8.62 4.85
CA ILE A 37 -0.84 -7.42 4.08
C ILE A 37 -1.54 -6.40 4.95
N TYR A 38 -0.97 -5.22 5.09
CA TYR A 38 -1.57 -4.07 5.78
C TYR A 38 -2.01 -3.02 4.78
N LEU A 39 -3.24 -2.54 4.89
CA LEU A 39 -3.77 -1.48 4.03
C LEU A 39 -5.01 -0.82 4.62
N THR A 40 -5.35 0.36 4.10
CA THR A 40 -6.65 0.99 4.32
C THR A 40 -7.53 0.77 3.08
N PRO A 41 -8.62 -0.01 3.17
CA PRO A 41 -9.43 -0.38 2.01
C PRO A 41 -10.57 0.62 1.75
N ASP A 42 -10.23 1.85 1.37
CA ASP A 42 -11.24 2.82 0.89
C ASP A 42 -12.04 2.20 -0.27
N ARG A 43 -13.37 2.32 -0.27
CA ARG A 43 -14.23 1.77 -1.33
C ARG A 43 -13.86 2.37 -2.68
N GLY A 44 -13.52 1.51 -3.65
CA GLY A 44 -13.06 1.92 -4.98
C GLY A 44 -11.59 2.30 -5.07
N SER A 45 -10.81 2.16 -3.99
CA SER A 45 -9.36 2.41 -4.01
C SER A 45 -8.58 1.29 -4.67
N VAL A 46 -7.31 1.58 -4.99
CA VAL A 46 -6.38 0.54 -5.45
C VAL A 46 -6.09 -0.49 -4.35
N SER A 47 -6.05 -0.06 -3.09
CA SER A 47 -5.82 -0.93 -1.95
C SER A 47 -6.99 -1.91 -1.76
N GLU A 48 -8.23 -1.45 -1.94
CA GLU A 48 -9.40 -2.33 -1.94
C GLU A 48 -9.38 -3.33 -3.10
N LEU A 49 -8.96 -2.92 -4.31
CA LEU A 49 -8.80 -3.83 -5.44
C LEU A 49 -7.75 -4.91 -5.14
N LEU A 50 -6.57 -4.53 -4.64
CA LEU A 50 -5.54 -5.49 -4.28
C LEU A 50 -6.03 -6.45 -3.19
N ALA A 51 -6.71 -5.93 -2.16
CA ALA A 51 -7.24 -6.76 -1.07
C ALA A 51 -8.23 -7.83 -1.59
N LYS A 52 -9.14 -7.45 -2.49
CA LYS A 52 -10.09 -8.39 -3.11
C LYS A 52 -9.35 -9.46 -3.91
N GLU A 53 -8.43 -9.06 -4.78
CA GLU A 53 -7.62 -10.00 -5.56
C GLU A 53 -6.77 -10.92 -4.67
N TYR A 54 -6.16 -10.40 -3.61
CA TYR A 54 -5.41 -11.20 -2.63
C TYR A 54 -6.29 -12.29 -2.00
N LEU A 55 -7.49 -11.94 -1.54
CA LEU A 55 -8.44 -12.88 -0.94
C LEU A 55 -8.98 -13.88 -1.98
N GLU A 56 -9.33 -13.43 -3.18
CA GLU A 56 -9.81 -14.29 -4.28
C GLU A 56 -8.77 -15.34 -4.72
N ASN A 57 -7.48 -15.01 -4.62
CA ASN A 57 -6.38 -15.94 -4.91
C ASN A 57 -5.98 -16.81 -3.71
N GLY A 58 -6.73 -16.78 -2.59
CA GLY A 58 -6.53 -17.64 -1.42
C GLY A 58 -5.62 -17.06 -0.34
N GLY A 59 -5.34 -15.76 -0.38
CA GLY A 59 -4.62 -15.06 0.67
C GLY A 59 -5.41 -15.05 1.98
N THR A 60 -4.73 -15.22 3.12
CA THR A 60 -5.40 -15.40 4.42
C THR A 60 -4.99 -14.38 5.47
N ASN A 61 -3.92 -13.61 5.24
CA ASN A 61 -3.33 -12.72 6.26
C ASN A 61 -3.47 -11.24 5.88
N LEU A 62 -4.70 -10.83 5.55
CA LEU A 62 -5.06 -9.43 5.31
C LEU A 62 -5.39 -8.72 6.62
N LYS A 63 -4.79 -7.55 6.84
CA LYS A 63 -4.94 -6.67 8.01
C LYS A 63 -5.45 -5.29 7.59
N PRO A 64 -6.77 -5.11 7.41
CA PRO A 64 -7.34 -3.79 7.19
C PRO A 64 -7.06 -2.89 8.39
N LEU A 65 -6.39 -1.76 8.15
CA LEU A 65 -6.04 -0.77 9.16
C LEU A 65 -7.00 0.42 9.02
N ILE A 66 -7.93 0.54 9.97
CA ILE A 66 -9.08 1.46 9.91
C ILE A 66 -9.09 2.33 11.17
N PRO A 67 -9.41 3.62 11.08
CA PRO A 67 -9.45 4.50 12.24
C PRO A 67 -10.81 4.43 12.95
N LEU A 68 -11.04 3.36 13.71
CA LEU A 68 -12.35 3.04 14.30
C LEU A 68 -12.82 4.04 15.37
N GLU A 69 -11.91 4.87 15.88
CA GLU A 69 -12.20 5.90 16.88
C GLU A 69 -12.32 7.31 16.27
N ASP A 70 -12.24 7.46 14.94
CA ASP A 70 -12.29 8.77 14.30
C ASP A 70 -13.70 9.36 14.25
N THR A 71 -13.87 10.47 14.98
CA THR A 71 -15.11 11.26 15.00
C THR A 71 -14.97 12.61 14.30
N GLU A 72 -13.76 12.96 13.85
CA GLU A 72 -13.47 14.24 13.19
C GLU A 72 -13.85 14.18 11.71
N PHE A 73 -13.45 13.11 11.02
CA PHE A 73 -13.72 12.87 9.61
C PHE A 73 -14.62 11.66 9.38
N GLY A 74 -14.66 10.73 10.34
CA GLY A 74 -15.35 9.44 10.19
C GLY A 74 -14.63 8.49 9.24
N TYR A 75 -15.22 7.33 8.96
CA TYR A 75 -14.62 6.30 8.10
C TYR A 75 -15.63 5.55 7.22
N ASP A 76 -16.81 6.14 6.98
CA ASP A 76 -17.94 5.48 6.28
C ASP A 76 -17.62 5.02 4.85
N TRP A 77 -16.60 5.63 4.22
CA TRP A 77 -16.15 5.26 2.87
C TRP A 77 -15.16 4.09 2.87
N VAL A 78 -14.68 3.63 4.02
CA VAL A 78 -13.81 2.47 4.14
C VAL A 78 -14.64 1.19 3.99
N ASN A 79 -14.06 0.12 3.44
CA ASN A 79 -14.67 -1.20 3.38
C ASN A 79 -14.22 -2.06 4.58
N PRO A 80 -15.03 -2.20 5.64
CA PRO A 80 -14.65 -2.95 6.84
C PRO A 80 -14.87 -4.46 6.71
N ASP A 81 -15.44 -4.94 5.61
CA ASP A 81 -15.97 -6.31 5.49
C ASP A 81 -14.98 -7.29 4.83
N LEU A 82 -13.77 -6.84 4.49
CA LEU A 82 -12.78 -7.66 3.78
C LEU A 82 -12.07 -8.68 4.68
N ALA A 83 -11.83 -8.35 5.94
CA ALA A 83 -11.17 -9.20 6.93
C ALA A 83 -11.38 -8.62 8.34
N GLN A 84 -10.79 -9.25 9.36
CA GLN A 84 -10.78 -8.70 10.72
C GLN A 84 -9.99 -7.38 10.76
N ASN A 85 -10.68 -6.28 11.07
CA ASN A 85 -10.08 -4.96 11.14
C ASN A 85 -9.12 -4.80 12.33
N ILE A 86 -8.06 -4.02 12.12
CA ILE A 86 -7.16 -3.51 13.14
C ILE A 86 -7.44 -2.02 13.27
N SER A 87 -7.67 -1.54 14.50
CA SER A 87 -7.79 -0.10 14.70
C SER A 87 -6.43 0.59 14.67
N CYS A 88 -6.35 1.74 13.99
CA CYS A 88 -5.25 2.69 14.13
C CYS A 88 -5.58 3.89 15.02
N GLY A 89 -6.72 3.94 15.71
CA GLY A 89 -7.13 5.16 16.41
C GLY A 89 -7.90 6.07 15.46
N THR A 90 -7.26 7.20 15.11
CA THR A 90 -7.81 8.21 14.22
C THR A 90 -7.03 8.27 12.90
N TRP A 91 -7.52 9.00 11.90
CA TRP A 91 -6.76 9.23 10.65
C TRP A 91 -5.40 9.86 10.91
N ARG A 92 -5.26 10.65 11.98
CA ARG A 92 -3.99 11.29 12.38
C ARG A 92 -2.91 10.27 12.73
N ASN A 93 -3.31 9.11 13.24
CA ASN A 93 -2.42 8.03 13.65
C ASN A 93 -2.19 6.98 12.55
N GLN A 94 -2.99 7.00 11.48
CA GLN A 94 -2.95 5.96 10.45
C GLN A 94 -1.55 5.81 9.82
N PRO A 95 -0.83 6.89 9.41
CA PRO A 95 0.49 6.75 8.81
C PRO A 95 1.52 6.15 9.77
N GLU A 96 1.48 6.55 11.04
CA GLU A 96 2.35 6.05 12.10
C GLU A 96 2.08 4.56 12.34
N SER A 97 0.81 4.19 12.54
CA SER A 97 0.42 2.81 12.84
C SER A 97 0.72 1.86 11.68
N LEU A 98 0.52 2.31 10.43
CA LEU A 98 0.88 1.54 9.25
C LEU A 98 2.39 1.27 9.22
N ASN A 99 3.20 2.31 9.47
CA ASN A 99 4.64 2.20 9.49
C ASN A 99 5.14 1.30 10.62
N GLU A 100 4.67 1.44 11.86
CA GLU A 100 5.11 0.61 12.99
C GLU A 100 4.90 -0.89 12.79
N ARG A 101 3.88 -1.26 12.01
CA ARG A 101 3.45 -2.65 11.83
C ARG A 101 4.09 -3.33 10.62
N THR A 102 4.78 -2.59 9.76
CA THR A 102 5.22 -3.08 8.44
C THR A 102 6.73 -2.97 8.26
N GLU A 103 7.26 -3.88 7.47
CA GLU A 103 8.69 -4.01 7.15
C GLU A 103 9.02 -3.48 5.76
N ILE A 104 8.02 -3.40 4.89
CA ILE A 104 8.13 -3.02 3.48
C ILE A 104 6.87 -2.24 3.09
N MET A 105 7.00 -1.29 2.17
CA MET A 105 5.87 -0.64 1.49
C MET A 105 5.87 -0.92 0.00
N ILE A 106 4.70 -1.19 -0.58
CA ILE A 106 4.48 -1.22 -2.02
C ILE A 106 3.52 -0.09 -2.38
N CYS A 107 4.01 0.84 -3.20
CA CYS A 107 3.26 1.98 -3.69
C CYS A 107 2.74 1.70 -5.10
N LEU A 108 1.41 1.59 -5.20
CA LEU A 108 0.67 1.25 -6.42
C LEU A 108 0.22 2.49 -7.21
N GLY A 109 0.83 3.64 -6.93
CA GLY A 109 0.51 4.94 -7.53
C GLY A 109 0.56 6.05 -6.48
N TYR A 110 0.84 7.28 -6.91
CA TYR A 110 0.94 8.39 -5.98
C TYR A 110 -0.43 8.90 -5.52
N SER A 111 -0.53 9.18 -4.23
CA SER A 111 -1.65 9.87 -3.62
C SER A 111 -1.14 10.71 -2.44
N VAL A 112 -1.89 11.74 -2.04
CA VAL A 112 -1.49 12.58 -0.89
C VAL A 112 -1.39 11.78 0.41
N GLY A 113 -2.30 10.82 0.63
CA GLY A 113 -2.22 9.89 1.76
C GLY A 113 -1.01 8.97 1.65
N GLY A 114 -0.81 8.35 0.48
CA GLY A 114 0.36 7.49 0.20
C GLY A 114 1.69 8.20 0.41
N MET A 115 1.79 9.46 0.00
CA MET A 115 2.99 10.26 0.24
C MET A 115 3.21 10.55 1.72
N ALA A 116 2.15 10.78 2.50
CA ALA A 116 2.27 10.93 3.95
C ALA A 116 2.75 9.62 4.59
N GLU A 117 2.16 8.48 4.23
CA GLU A 117 2.57 7.15 4.70
C GLU A 117 4.05 6.87 4.37
N MET A 118 4.49 7.17 3.15
CA MET A 118 5.89 7.06 2.73
C MET A 118 6.81 7.99 3.53
N ALA A 119 6.42 9.26 3.71
CA ALA A 119 7.22 10.24 4.43
C ALA A 119 7.47 9.81 5.88
N TYR A 120 6.45 9.23 6.52
CA TYR A 120 6.53 8.75 7.89
C TYR A 120 7.56 7.62 8.08
N SER A 121 7.85 6.83 7.04
CA SER A 121 8.86 5.76 7.12
C SER A 121 10.26 6.24 7.52
N LYS A 122 10.55 7.54 7.34
CA LYS A 122 11.79 8.17 7.82
C LYS A 122 12.00 7.99 9.32
N TRP A 123 10.93 8.04 10.13
CA TRP A 123 11.02 7.98 11.59
C TRP A 123 10.75 6.58 12.17
N PHE A 124 10.15 5.68 11.40
CA PHE A 124 9.63 4.40 11.89
C PHE A 124 10.34 3.19 11.26
N ASN A 125 11.65 3.14 11.49
CA ASN A 125 12.60 2.22 10.87
C ASN A 125 12.64 2.40 9.34
N LYS A 126 13.74 2.98 8.83
CA LYS A 126 13.89 3.21 7.40
C LYS A 126 13.70 1.88 6.65
N LYS A 127 12.60 1.78 5.91
CA LYS A 127 12.15 0.55 5.27
C LYS A 127 12.11 0.69 3.75
N PRO A 128 12.34 -0.39 3.00
CA PRO A 128 12.22 -0.36 1.55
C PRO A 128 10.81 0.03 1.11
N ILE A 129 10.73 0.99 0.19
CA ILE A 129 9.50 1.40 -0.48
C ILE A 129 9.64 1.08 -1.97
N PHE A 130 8.89 0.09 -2.44
CA PHE A 130 8.82 -0.25 -3.86
C PHE A 130 7.73 0.55 -4.53
N VAL A 131 8.12 1.44 -5.45
CA VAL A 131 7.18 2.18 -6.31
C VAL A 131 7.08 1.45 -7.64
N ILE A 132 5.86 1.09 -8.03
CA ILE A 132 5.60 0.39 -9.30
C ILE A 132 5.62 1.40 -10.44
N ASN A 133 6.66 1.33 -11.28
CA ASN A 133 6.94 2.31 -12.33
C ASN A 133 5.80 2.45 -13.34
N GLU A 134 5.11 1.36 -13.63
CA GLU A 134 4.00 1.33 -14.58
C GLU A 134 2.73 2.04 -14.07
N LEU A 135 2.69 2.41 -12.79
CA LEU A 135 1.52 3.00 -12.12
C LEU A 135 1.76 4.46 -11.66
N VAL A 136 2.85 5.09 -12.11
CA VAL A 136 3.21 6.47 -11.75
C VAL A 136 3.69 7.26 -12.97
N SER A 137 3.60 8.59 -12.90
CA SER A 137 4.05 9.50 -13.96
C SER A 137 5.57 9.67 -14.07
N GLY A 138 6.33 9.16 -13.10
CA GLY A 138 7.78 9.34 -13.02
C GLY A 138 8.27 9.28 -11.58
N GLN A 139 9.56 9.58 -11.38
CA GLN A 139 10.17 9.57 -10.06
C GLN A 139 9.94 10.90 -9.32
N LEU A 140 9.76 10.80 -8.00
CA LEU A 140 9.75 11.97 -7.11
C LEU A 140 11.13 12.69 -7.12
N PRO A 141 11.15 14.02 -6.91
CA PRO A 141 12.39 14.79 -6.84
C PRO A 141 13.35 14.26 -5.77
N LYS A 142 14.65 14.17 -6.13
CA LYS A 142 15.69 13.54 -5.29
C LYS A 142 15.88 14.21 -3.93
N ASP A 143 15.74 15.53 -3.87
CA ASP A 143 15.83 16.33 -2.66
C ASP A 143 14.68 16.04 -1.68
N THR A 144 13.49 15.74 -2.21
CA THR A 144 12.28 15.43 -1.45
C THR A 144 12.37 14.05 -0.79
N VAL A 145 13.00 13.08 -1.45
CA VAL A 145 13.01 11.67 -1.01
C VAL A 145 14.36 11.17 -0.48
N ARG A 146 15.34 12.06 -0.28
CA ARG A 146 16.71 11.70 0.14
C ARG A 146 16.78 10.84 1.42
N ASP A 147 15.82 11.05 2.32
CA ASP A 147 15.77 10.36 3.61
C ASP A 147 14.99 9.04 3.54
N LEU A 148 14.32 8.75 2.42
CA LEU A 148 13.51 7.56 2.20
C LEU A 148 14.33 6.47 1.46
N ASP A 149 13.95 5.19 1.59
CA ASP A 149 14.53 4.07 0.83
C ASP A 149 13.60 3.68 -0.31
N ILE A 150 13.47 4.56 -1.31
CA ILE A 150 12.59 4.33 -2.45
C ILE A 150 13.33 3.61 -3.57
N LYS A 151 12.72 2.52 -4.07
CA LYS A 151 13.14 1.79 -5.25
C LYS A 151 12.02 1.78 -6.29
N TYR A 152 12.33 2.34 -7.44
CA TYR A 152 11.47 2.38 -8.62
C TYR A 152 11.67 1.10 -9.42
N ILE A 153 10.67 0.23 -9.44
CA ILE A 153 10.79 -1.11 -10.04
C ILE A 153 9.64 -1.40 -11.01
N SER A 154 9.89 -2.30 -11.95
CA SER A 154 8.78 -2.92 -12.69
C SER A 154 8.02 -3.86 -11.75
N TYR A 155 6.69 -3.96 -11.90
CA TYR A 155 5.90 -4.96 -11.16
C TYR A 155 6.41 -6.40 -11.37
N LYS A 156 7.03 -6.68 -12.53
CA LYS A 156 7.62 -7.99 -12.86
C LYS A 156 8.83 -8.35 -12.00
N ASP A 157 9.54 -7.34 -11.50
CA ASP A 157 10.73 -7.52 -10.66
C ASP A 157 10.37 -7.64 -9.17
N LEU A 158 9.12 -7.37 -8.79
CA LEU A 158 8.69 -7.30 -7.39
C LEU A 158 9.03 -8.58 -6.60
N SER A 159 8.71 -9.75 -7.15
CA SER A 159 9.00 -11.04 -6.49
C SER A 159 10.49 -11.22 -6.20
N LYS A 160 11.34 -10.86 -7.18
CA LYS A 160 12.80 -10.92 -7.05
C LYS A 160 13.29 -9.94 -6.00
N GLU A 161 12.77 -8.71 -5.95
CA GLU A 161 13.19 -7.73 -4.95
C GLU A 161 12.77 -8.11 -3.53
N LEU A 162 11.55 -8.65 -3.37
CA LEU A 162 11.06 -9.15 -2.08
C LEU A 162 11.92 -10.32 -1.55
N SER A 163 12.35 -11.25 -2.43
CA SER A 163 13.20 -12.37 -2.03
C SER A 163 14.55 -11.97 -1.44
N LYS A 164 15.06 -10.76 -1.77
CA LYS A 164 16.34 -10.25 -1.24
C LYS A 164 16.21 -9.70 0.18
N ILE A 165 14.99 -9.42 0.64
CA ILE A 165 14.73 -8.89 1.99
C ILE A 165 14.46 -10.03 2.97
N GLY A 166 13.83 -11.11 2.51
CA GLY A 166 13.53 -12.29 3.32
C GLY A 166 14.67 -13.31 3.46
N SER A 167 15.82 -13.08 2.81
CA SER A 167 17.04 -13.91 2.90
C SER A 167 18.04 -13.35 3.91
#